data_AF-A0AAU5PPI3-F1
#
_entry.id   AF-A0AAU5PPI3-F1
#
_cell.length_a   1.000
_cell.length_b   1.000
_cell.length_c   1.000
_cell.angle_alpha   90.00
_cell.angle_beta   90.00
_cell.angle_gamma   90.00
#
_symmetry.space_group_name_H-M   'P 1'
#
loop_
_entity.id
_entity.type
_entity.pdbx_description
1 polymer ?
#
loop_
_entity_poly.entity_id
_entity_poly.type
_entity_poly.pdbx_seq_one_letter_code
_entity_poly.pdbx_strand_id
1 'polypeptide(L)'
;MRSGPIALRAAGAALVLVLAPTAGSAYAHDGVKVTITPSTASPGADIDVRVQGCKGTTGAAKSPAFVADAELTGRDGGGAPLFGDTTIKTRLENGTYRVSVTCDGHDHPDVGTVRVERQKPTHEPTHKPTHEPTHRPSHEPTHEPTHHPSPVAPVRAGGGGTAAFAAPAAPGVAQTTSESGLGTPYTLLGLGLAAVAAVAVAFRSSRRRDAGTGTGTGSGPGTE
;
A
#
# COMPACT_ATOMS: atom_id res chain seq x y z
N MET A 1 -40.25 58.47 55.81
CA MET A 1 -40.42 58.06 54.39
C MET A 1 -39.37 57.01 54.10
N ARG A 2 -39.80 55.74 54.13
CA ARG A 2 -39.71 54.75 53.03
C ARG A 2 -38.28 54.24 52.76
N SER A 3 -37.94 53.02 53.20
CA SER A 3 -38.04 51.74 52.44
C SER A 3 -36.86 51.56 51.47
N GLY A 4 -36.04 50.50 51.44
CA GLY A 4 -36.04 49.19 52.08
C GLY A 4 -34.71 48.45 51.78
N PRO A 5 -34.54 47.18 52.20
CA PRO A 5 -33.28 46.45 52.13
C PRO A 5 -32.98 45.89 50.73
N ILE A 6 -31.72 45.98 50.30
CA ILE A 6 -31.22 45.40 49.06
C ILE A 6 -31.12 43.88 49.23
N ALA A 7 -32.14 43.18 48.76
CA ALA A 7 -32.09 41.76 48.51
C ALA A 7 -31.80 41.55 47.01
N LEU A 8 -30.63 41.03 46.66
CA LEU A 8 -30.49 40.36 45.36
C LEU A 8 -29.45 39.22 45.37
N ARG A 9 -30.00 38.05 45.70
CA ARG A 9 -29.86 36.75 45.02
C ARG A 9 -28.45 36.26 44.71
N ALA A 10 -27.99 35.35 45.57
CA ALA A 10 -27.03 34.32 45.23
C ALA A 10 -27.58 33.47 44.07
N ALA A 11 -26.97 33.59 42.89
CA ALA A 11 -27.19 32.68 41.78
C ALA A 11 -26.32 31.44 42.02
N GLY A 12 -26.93 30.38 42.56
CA GLY A 12 -26.31 29.06 42.60
C GLY A 12 -26.20 28.51 41.18
N ALA A 13 -24.99 28.51 40.63
CA ALA A 13 -24.69 27.80 39.40
C ALA A 13 -24.65 26.29 39.73
N ALA A 14 -25.75 25.59 39.45
CA ALA A 14 -25.77 24.14 39.48
C ALA A 14 -24.96 23.62 38.28
N LEU A 15 -23.72 23.21 38.54
CA LEU A 15 -22.86 22.58 37.53
C LEU A 15 -23.38 21.15 37.29
N VAL A 16 -24.23 20.97 36.29
CA VAL A 16 -24.64 19.63 35.82
C VAL A 16 -23.46 19.01 35.09
N LEU A 17 -22.73 18.13 35.78
CA LEU A 17 -21.63 17.37 35.23
C LEU A 17 -22.23 16.25 34.37
N VAL A 18 -22.41 16.52 33.08
CA VAL A 18 -22.81 15.51 32.09
C VAL A 18 -21.66 14.50 31.99
N LEU A 19 -21.85 13.33 32.59
CA LEU A 19 -21.04 12.15 32.34
C LEU A 19 -21.33 11.70 30.90
N ALA A 20 -20.55 12.23 29.96
CA ALA A 20 -20.51 11.68 28.61
C ALA A 20 -19.94 10.25 28.70
N PRO A 21 -20.49 9.28 27.95
CA PRO A 21 -19.87 7.97 27.82
C PRO A 21 -18.48 8.18 27.23
N THR A 22 -17.46 7.80 28.00
CA THR A 22 -16.10 7.63 27.49
C THR A 22 -16.16 6.52 26.45
N ALA A 23 -16.38 6.88 25.19
CA ALA A 23 -16.03 6.04 24.06
C ALA A 23 -14.55 5.67 24.25
N GLY A 24 -14.28 4.36 24.17
CA GLY A 24 -13.03 3.75 24.62
C GLY A 24 -11.79 4.53 24.22
N SER A 25 -10.81 4.52 25.11
CA SER A 25 -9.44 4.92 24.81
C SER A 25 -9.00 4.25 23.51
N ALA A 26 -9.00 5.02 22.42
CA ALA A 26 -8.18 4.74 21.27
C ALA A 26 -6.75 4.82 21.79
N TYR A 27 -6.17 3.67 22.07
CA TYR A 27 -4.77 3.55 22.44
C TYR A 27 -3.97 4.30 21.37
N ALA A 28 -3.25 5.32 21.81
CA ALA A 28 -2.21 5.94 21.00
C ALA A 28 -1.10 4.90 20.85
N HIS A 29 -1.31 3.95 19.94
CA HIS A 29 -0.25 3.09 19.45
C HIS A 29 0.77 4.01 18.76
N ASP A 30 2.06 3.67 18.89
CA ASP A 30 3.09 4.15 17.96
C ASP A 30 2.46 4.31 16.57
N GLY A 31 2.70 5.43 15.86
CA GLY A 31 1.98 5.84 14.65
C GLY A 31 1.96 4.84 13.46
N VAL A 32 2.36 3.61 13.70
CA VAL A 32 2.23 2.41 12.89
C VAL A 32 0.78 1.95 12.78
N LYS A 33 0.28 1.87 11.55
CA LYS A 33 -1.07 1.40 11.21
C LYS A 33 -1.00 0.27 10.20
N VAL A 34 -1.71 -0.83 10.45
CA VAL A 34 -1.82 -1.96 9.53
C VAL A 34 -3.18 -1.97 8.84
N THR A 35 -3.19 -2.30 7.55
CA THR A 35 -4.40 -2.51 6.75
C THR A 35 -4.28 -3.84 6.02
N ILE A 36 -5.28 -4.69 6.16
CA ILE A 36 -5.32 -6.03 5.55
C ILE A 36 -6.43 -6.07 4.51
N THR A 37 -6.10 -6.57 3.32
CA THR A 37 -7.03 -6.67 2.20
C THR A 37 -7.04 -8.11 1.67
N PRO A 38 -8.19 -8.80 1.68
CA PRO A 38 -9.45 -8.42 2.32
C PRO A 38 -9.36 -8.45 3.86
N SER A 39 -10.18 -7.65 4.54
CA SER A 39 -10.24 -7.63 6.02
C SER A 39 -10.87 -8.89 6.62
N THR A 40 -11.66 -9.62 5.81
CA THR A 40 -12.19 -10.95 6.12
C THR A 40 -11.74 -11.94 5.05
N ALA A 41 -11.09 -13.02 5.48
CA ALA A 41 -10.51 -14.02 4.59
C ALA A 41 -10.92 -15.44 5.01
N SER A 42 -10.99 -16.38 4.06
CA SER A 42 -11.19 -17.79 4.38
C SER A 42 -9.86 -18.49 4.68
N PRO A 43 -9.87 -19.59 5.44
CA PRO A 43 -8.67 -20.41 5.61
C PRO A 43 -8.09 -20.84 4.25
N GLY A 44 -6.81 -20.57 4.03
CA GLY A 44 -6.13 -20.81 2.75
C GLY A 44 -6.21 -19.66 1.74
N ALA A 45 -6.87 -18.55 2.06
CA ALA A 45 -6.90 -17.38 1.19
C ALA A 45 -5.60 -16.57 1.31
N ASP A 46 -5.21 -15.97 0.19
CA ASP A 46 -4.14 -14.98 0.11
C ASP A 46 -4.65 -13.60 0.52
N ILE A 47 -3.83 -12.85 1.24
CA ILE A 47 -4.13 -11.51 1.73
C ILE A 47 -2.96 -10.57 1.48
N ASP A 48 -3.29 -9.31 1.21
CA ASP A 48 -2.32 -8.21 1.15
C ASP A 48 -2.24 -7.52 2.50
N VAL A 49 -1.01 -7.25 2.94
CA VAL A 49 -0.70 -6.51 4.16
C VAL A 49 -0.03 -5.20 3.78
N ARG A 50 -0.64 -4.09 4.21
CA ARG A 50 -0.09 -2.74 4.07
C ARG A 50 0.16 -2.15 5.45
N VAL A 51 1.38 -1.66 5.67
CA VAL A 51 1.78 -1.00 6.92
C VAL A 51 2.20 0.43 6.64
N GLN A 52 1.71 1.38 7.44
CA GLN A 52 2.10 2.79 7.41
C GLN A 52 2.73 3.15 8.75
N GLY A 53 3.61 4.16 8.77
CA GLY A 53 4.20 4.69 10.01
C GLY A 53 5.59 4.16 10.38
N CYS A 54 6.11 3.17 9.65
CA CYS A 54 7.50 2.75 9.75
C CYS A 54 8.42 3.76 9.03
N LYS A 55 9.58 4.05 9.61
CA LYS A 55 10.60 4.96 9.05
C LYS A 55 11.48 4.27 8.01
N GLY A 56 11.79 3.00 8.22
CA GLY A 56 12.60 2.15 7.36
C GLY A 56 11.83 1.65 6.14
N THR A 57 12.53 0.92 5.27
CA THR A 57 11.99 0.37 4.02
C THR A 57 11.68 -1.12 4.11
N THR A 58 11.95 -1.77 5.24
CA THR A 58 11.75 -3.21 5.45
C THR A 58 11.10 -3.47 6.80
N GLY A 59 10.35 -4.56 6.90
CA GLY A 59 9.76 -5.04 8.15
C GLY A 59 9.15 -6.43 8.00
N ALA A 60 8.50 -6.92 9.05
CA ALA A 60 7.76 -8.17 9.02
C ALA A 60 6.44 -8.04 9.78
N ALA A 61 5.34 -8.54 9.21
CA ALA A 61 4.07 -8.68 9.92
C ALA A 61 3.87 -10.13 10.37
N LYS A 62 3.55 -10.31 11.65
CA LYS A 62 3.38 -11.62 12.27
C LYS A 62 1.97 -11.79 12.76
N SER A 63 1.43 -12.99 12.58
CA SER A 63 0.14 -13.37 13.14
C SER A 63 0.07 -14.88 13.33
N PRO A 64 -0.60 -15.38 14.39
CA PRO A 64 -0.93 -16.80 14.47
C PRO A 64 -1.74 -17.30 13.27
N ALA A 65 -2.44 -16.41 12.56
CA ALA A 65 -3.20 -16.76 11.37
C ALA A 65 -2.36 -16.98 10.10
N PHE A 66 -1.14 -16.46 10.02
CA PHE A 66 -0.34 -16.51 8.81
C PHE A 66 0.41 -17.84 8.70
N VAL A 67 0.54 -18.37 7.48
CA VAL A 67 1.36 -19.57 7.21
C VAL A 67 2.83 -19.27 7.49
N ALA A 68 3.29 -18.08 7.11
CA ALA A 68 4.59 -17.52 7.41
C ALA A 68 4.45 -16.02 7.70
N ASP A 69 5.44 -15.46 8.40
CA ASP A 69 5.52 -14.01 8.61
C ASP A 69 5.52 -13.30 7.24
N ALA A 70 4.70 -12.27 7.09
CA ALA A 70 4.65 -11.50 5.85
C ALA A 70 5.84 -10.54 5.81
N GLU A 71 6.75 -10.74 4.88
CA GLU A 71 7.87 -9.83 4.66
C GLU A 71 7.37 -8.54 4.01
N LEU A 72 7.73 -7.41 4.59
CA LEU A 72 7.23 -6.10 4.18
C LEU A 72 8.35 -5.31 3.53
N THR A 73 8.08 -4.76 2.36
CA THR A 73 9.01 -3.89 1.63
C THR A 73 8.32 -2.59 1.25
N GLY A 74 9.07 -1.50 1.34
CA GLY A 74 8.62 -0.16 1.02
C GLY A 74 9.50 0.46 -0.06
N ARG A 75 8.97 1.53 -0.66
CA ARG A 75 9.75 2.35 -1.57
C ARG A 75 10.86 3.08 -0.81
N ASP A 76 12.00 3.28 -1.47
CA ASP A 76 13.06 4.15 -0.98
C ASP A 76 12.54 5.56 -0.64
N GLY A 77 13.10 6.17 0.41
CA GLY A 77 12.78 7.55 0.82
C GLY A 77 12.20 7.70 2.22
N GLY A 78 11.97 6.60 2.95
CA GLY A 78 11.54 6.59 4.36
C GLY A 78 10.10 7.09 4.58
N GLY A 79 9.34 6.40 5.43
CA GLY A 79 7.95 6.78 5.73
C GLY A 79 6.92 6.45 4.64
N ALA A 80 7.35 5.88 3.52
CA ALA A 80 6.44 5.27 2.56
C ALA A 80 5.76 4.03 3.19
N PRO A 81 4.52 3.69 2.78
CA PRO A 81 3.91 2.45 3.24
C PRO A 81 4.74 1.24 2.82
N LEU A 82 4.86 0.28 3.73
CA LEU A 82 5.39 -1.05 3.45
C LEU A 82 4.27 -1.97 2.98
N PHE A 83 4.62 -2.91 2.12
CA PHE A 83 3.71 -3.86 1.50
C PHE A 83 4.30 -5.26 1.55
N GLY A 84 3.43 -6.23 1.74
CA GLY A 84 3.74 -7.65 1.58
C GLY A 84 2.44 -8.43 1.45
N ASP A 85 2.57 -9.69 1.11
CA ASP A 85 1.47 -10.64 1.02
C ASP A 85 1.74 -11.86 1.91
N THR A 86 0.68 -12.56 2.28
CA THR A 86 0.78 -13.84 2.98
C THR A 86 -0.50 -14.65 2.81
N THR A 87 -0.41 -15.95 3.08
CA THR A 87 -1.55 -16.86 3.05
C THR A 87 -2.04 -17.17 4.46
N ILE A 88 -3.35 -17.22 4.63
CA ILE A 88 -4.00 -17.62 5.88
C ILE A 88 -3.90 -19.15 6.05
N LYS A 89 -3.54 -19.62 7.24
CA LYS A 89 -3.49 -21.07 7.54
C LYS A 89 -4.84 -21.76 7.29
N THR A 90 -4.80 -22.93 6.68
CA THR A 90 -6.00 -23.71 6.29
C THR A 90 -6.77 -24.34 7.46
N ARG A 91 -6.08 -24.55 8.60
CA ARG A 91 -6.62 -25.19 9.81
C ARG A 91 -6.99 -24.20 10.93
N LEU A 92 -7.25 -22.94 10.58
CA LEU A 92 -7.73 -21.96 11.55
C LEU A 92 -9.22 -22.14 11.81
N GLU A 93 -9.59 -21.80 13.04
CA GLU A 93 -10.96 -21.61 13.46
C GLU A 93 -11.48 -20.26 12.98
N ASN A 94 -12.80 -20.10 12.99
CA ASN A 94 -13.39 -18.80 12.70
C ASN A 94 -13.09 -17.85 13.87
N GLY A 95 -12.58 -16.66 13.59
CA GLY A 95 -12.23 -15.72 14.65
C GLY A 95 -11.45 -14.50 14.17
N THR A 96 -11.12 -13.64 15.12
CA THR A 96 -10.30 -12.44 14.88
C THR A 96 -8.90 -12.69 15.40
N TYR A 97 -7.91 -12.60 14.53
CA TYR A 97 -6.51 -12.83 14.86
C TYR A 97 -5.76 -11.50 14.87
N ARG A 98 -4.98 -11.28 15.92
CA ARG A 98 -4.14 -10.10 16.09
C ARG A 98 -2.93 -10.16 15.16
N VAL A 99 -2.48 -8.99 14.73
CA VAL A 99 -1.33 -8.82 13.85
C VAL A 99 -0.37 -7.85 14.51
N SER A 100 0.87 -8.31 14.70
CA SER A 100 1.98 -7.50 15.16
C SER A 100 2.91 -7.19 14.00
N VAL A 101 3.61 -6.06 14.07
CA VAL A 101 4.59 -5.68 13.04
C VAL A 101 5.91 -5.38 13.71
N THR A 102 6.99 -5.94 13.17
CA THR A 102 8.36 -5.55 13.50
C THR A 102 8.88 -4.66 12.38
N CYS A 103 9.19 -3.40 12.69
CA CYS A 103 9.89 -2.50 11.76
C CYS A 103 10.81 -1.56 12.54
N ASP A 104 11.82 -0.99 11.89
CA ASP A 104 12.78 -0.08 12.54
C ASP A 104 13.49 -0.66 13.78
N GLY A 105 13.61 -1.99 13.84
CA GLY A 105 14.18 -2.71 15.00
C GLY A 105 13.29 -2.77 16.23
N HIS A 106 12.02 -2.33 16.14
CA HIS A 106 11.05 -2.35 17.24
C HIS A 106 9.84 -3.20 16.88
N ASP A 107 9.26 -3.85 17.90
CA ASP A 107 8.01 -4.58 17.78
C ASP A 107 6.82 -3.68 18.13
N HIS A 108 5.85 -3.65 17.24
CA HIS A 108 4.58 -2.97 17.41
C HIS A 108 3.47 -4.03 17.53
N PRO A 109 3.12 -4.45 18.77
CA PRO A 109 2.08 -5.44 18.99
C PRO A 109 0.68 -4.85 18.77
N ASP A 110 -0.27 -5.71 18.39
CA ASP A 110 -1.71 -5.39 18.33
C ASP A 110 -2.08 -4.18 17.44
N VAL A 111 -1.30 -3.89 16.40
CA VAL A 111 -1.51 -2.77 15.46
C VAL A 111 -2.57 -3.04 14.38
N GLY A 112 -3.09 -4.26 14.32
CA GLY A 112 -4.14 -4.65 13.38
C GLY A 112 -4.75 -6.01 13.71
N THR A 113 -5.83 -6.33 12.99
CA THR A 113 -6.49 -7.63 13.09
C THR A 113 -6.93 -8.11 11.71
N VAL A 114 -7.00 -9.44 11.56
CA VAL A 114 -7.61 -10.12 10.41
C VAL A 114 -8.74 -11.02 10.89
N ARG A 115 -9.88 -11.00 10.19
CA ARG A 115 -11.00 -11.89 10.50
C ARG A 115 -10.93 -13.10 9.58
N VAL A 116 -10.93 -14.28 10.17
CA VAL A 116 -10.97 -15.55 9.43
C VAL A 116 -12.35 -16.14 9.53
N GLU A 117 -12.96 -16.42 8.39
CA GLU A 117 -14.28 -17.04 8.30
C GLU A 117 -14.31 -18.09 7.20
N ARG A 118 -14.70 -19.31 7.57
CA ARG A 118 -15.00 -20.35 6.60
C ARG A 118 -16.30 -20.00 5.88
N GLN A 119 -16.18 -19.66 4.60
CA GLN A 119 -17.36 -19.52 3.74
C GLN A 119 -18.06 -20.88 3.67
N LYS A 120 -19.34 -20.89 4.05
CA LYS A 120 -20.21 -22.04 3.75
C LYS A 120 -20.44 -22.01 2.24
N PRO A 121 -20.08 -23.05 1.48
CA PRO A 121 -20.36 -23.06 0.04
C PRO A 121 -21.85 -22.81 -0.16
N THR A 122 -22.16 -21.71 -0.84
CA THR A 122 -23.55 -21.27 -1.11
C THR A 122 -24.13 -21.97 -2.33
N HIS A 123 -23.37 -22.87 -2.96
CA HIS A 123 -23.88 -23.80 -3.95
C HIS A 123 -24.15 -25.14 -3.27
N GLU A 124 -25.43 -25.34 -2.94
CA GLU A 124 -25.96 -26.69 -2.84
C GLU A 124 -25.70 -27.37 -4.21
N PRO A 125 -25.12 -28.58 -4.26
CA PRO A 125 -24.94 -29.28 -5.53
C PRO A 125 -26.31 -29.53 -6.16
N THR A 126 -26.76 -28.65 -7.06
CA THR A 126 -28.05 -28.78 -7.76
C THR A 126 -28.05 -29.96 -8.73
N HIS A 127 -26.88 -30.58 -8.96
CA HIS A 127 -26.76 -31.80 -9.73
C HIS A 127 -26.81 -33.01 -8.81
N LYS A 128 -28.03 -33.48 -8.51
CA LYS A 128 -28.25 -34.91 -8.28
C LYS A 128 -27.67 -35.64 -9.49
N PRO A 129 -26.71 -36.57 -9.35
CA PRO A 129 -26.27 -37.39 -10.47
C PRO A 129 -27.50 -38.04 -11.10
N THR A 130 -27.90 -37.56 -12.28
CA THR A 130 -29.07 -38.08 -13.01
C THR A 130 -28.67 -39.27 -13.88
N HIS A 131 -27.38 -39.60 -13.94
CA HIS A 131 -26.89 -40.83 -14.52
C HIS A 131 -26.45 -41.79 -13.42
N GLU A 132 -27.24 -42.85 -13.26
CA GLU A 132 -26.74 -44.14 -12.80
C GLU A 132 -25.54 -44.51 -13.68
N PRO A 133 -24.39 -44.95 -13.13
CA PRO A 133 -23.27 -45.40 -13.96
C PRO A 133 -23.69 -46.68 -14.72
N THR A 134 -24.23 -46.54 -15.94
CA THR A 134 -24.62 -47.70 -16.77
C THR A 134 -23.43 -48.39 -17.45
N HIS A 135 -22.19 -48.04 -17.08
CA HIS A 135 -21.01 -48.75 -17.56
C HIS A 135 -20.50 -49.69 -16.49
N ARG A 136 -21.03 -50.92 -16.51
CA ARG A 136 -20.30 -52.11 -16.09
C ARG A 136 -18.96 -52.08 -16.85
N PRO A 137 -17.79 -52.02 -16.21
CA PRO A 137 -16.53 -52.16 -16.92
C PRO A 137 -16.49 -53.58 -17.49
N SER A 138 -16.82 -53.72 -18.77
CA SER A 138 -16.66 -54.95 -19.54
C SER A 138 -15.34 -54.87 -20.29
N HIS A 139 -14.23 -54.80 -19.55
CA HIS A 139 -12.92 -55.07 -20.11
C HIS A 139 -12.17 -55.97 -19.14
N GLU A 140 -12.28 -57.26 -19.41
CA GLU A 140 -11.30 -58.26 -19.01
C GLU A 140 -9.93 -57.82 -19.54
N PRO A 141 -8.89 -57.67 -18.70
CA PRO A 141 -7.57 -57.29 -19.19
C PRO A 141 -6.90 -58.51 -19.81
N THR A 142 -7.16 -58.79 -21.09
CA THR A 142 -6.33 -59.70 -21.89
C THR A 142 -5.31 -58.87 -22.67
N HIS A 143 -4.27 -58.39 -21.99
CA HIS A 143 -3.07 -57.90 -22.66
C HIS A 143 -1.85 -58.67 -22.15
N GLU A 144 -1.59 -59.77 -22.85
CA GLU A 144 -0.31 -60.44 -22.96
C GLU A 144 0.73 -59.43 -23.52
N PRO A 145 1.88 -59.21 -22.85
CA PRO A 145 2.87 -58.25 -23.33
C PRO A 145 3.64 -58.87 -24.50
N THR A 146 3.23 -58.59 -25.73
CA THR A 146 4.03 -58.92 -26.91
C THR A 146 5.06 -57.82 -27.14
N HIS A 147 6.31 -58.14 -26.86
CA HIS A 147 7.49 -57.31 -27.05
C HIS A 147 7.73 -57.04 -28.55
N HIS A 148 7.60 -55.79 -28.98
CA HIS A 148 8.14 -55.34 -30.27
C HIS A 148 8.91 -54.03 -30.12
N PRO A 149 10.21 -53.99 -30.48
CA PRO A 149 10.98 -52.76 -30.52
C PRO A 149 10.59 -51.95 -31.76
N SER A 150 10.00 -50.77 -31.57
CA SER A 150 9.84 -49.81 -32.67
C SER A 150 11.01 -48.81 -32.67
N PRO A 151 11.66 -48.56 -33.82
CA PRO A 151 12.80 -47.66 -33.91
C PRO A 151 12.36 -46.20 -33.70
N VAL A 152 13.05 -45.53 -32.78
CA VAL A 152 12.94 -44.08 -32.55
C VAL A 152 13.47 -43.35 -33.79
N ALA A 153 12.59 -42.65 -34.50
CA ALA A 153 13.01 -41.66 -35.49
C ALA A 153 13.54 -40.40 -34.76
N PRO A 154 14.71 -39.85 -35.14
CA PRO A 154 15.27 -38.66 -34.49
C PRO A 154 14.40 -37.44 -34.77
N VAL A 155 13.91 -36.81 -33.70
CA VAL A 155 13.26 -35.49 -33.76
C VAL A 155 14.29 -34.44 -34.18
N ARG A 156 13.90 -33.61 -35.15
CA ARG A 156 14.66 -32.43 -35.58
C ARG A 156 14.81 -31.48 -34.39
N ALA A 157 16.02 -31.38 -33.86
CA ALA A 157 16.45 -30.22 -33.08
C ALA A 157 16.48 -29.01 -34.02
N GLY A 158 15.41 -28.21 -33.98
CA GLY A 158 15.37 -26.90 -34.62
C GLY A 158 16.31 -25.96 -33.89
N GLY A 159 17.49 -25.74 -34.44
CA GLY A 159 18.37 -24.64 -34.11
C GLY A 159 18.03 -23.37 -34.88
N GLY A 160 18.50 -22.24 -34.37
CA GLY A 160 18.71 -21.02 -35.17
C GLY A 160 17.91 -19.81 -34.72
N GLY A 161 18.52 -18.97 -33.87
CA GLY A 161 17.96 -17.68 -33.48
C GLY A 161 19.01 -16.72 -32.90
N THR A 162 20.21 -16.69 -33.47
CA THR A 162 21.23 -15.67 -33.18
C THR A 162 21.38 -14.73 -34.37
N ALA A 163 21.00 -13.47 -34.17
CA ALA A 163 21.53 -12.21 -34.73
C ALA A 163 20.39 -11.16 -34.69
N ALA A 164 20.57 -9.90 -34.30
CA ALA A 164 21.78 -9.09 -34.27
C ALA A 164 21.74 -8.07 -33.13
N PHE A 165 22.88 -7.92 -32.46
CA PHE A 165 23.28 -6.69 -31.78
C PHE A 165 23.98 -5.79 -32.80
N ALA A 166 23.47 -4.57 -33.00
CA ALA A 166 24.17 -3.37 -33.48
C ALA A 166 23.12 -2.24 -33.56
N ALA A 167 23.27 -1.02 -33.06
CA ALA A 167 24.29 -0.28 -32.31
C ALA A 167 23.59 1.02 -31.82
N PRO A 168 24.13 1.77 -30.83
CA PRO A 168 23.55 3.03 -30.40
C PRO A 168 23.96 4.18 -31.35
N ALA A 169 23.00 5.01 -31.76
CA ALA A 169 23.26 6.25 -32.50
C ALA A 169 22.66 7.46 -31.77
N ALA A 170 23.55 8.19 -31.10
CA ALA A 170 23.64 9.65 -30.89
C ALA A 170 22.46 10.49 -30.33
N PRO A 171 22.78 11.53 -29.52
CA PRO A 171 21.81 12.46 -28.93
C PRO A 171 21.43 13.59 -29.90
N GLY A 172 20.17 14.05 -29.86
CA GLY A 172 19.82 15.37 -30.40
C GLY A 172 18.67 15.45 -31.40
N VAL A 173 17.56 14.74 -31.22
CA VAL A 173 16.30 15.07 -31.91
C VAL A 173 15.16 15.20 -30.91
N ALA A 174 14.73 16.45 -30.71
CA ALA A 174 13.46 16.76 -30.09
C ALA A 174 12.34 16.22 -30.98
N GLN A 175 11.58 15.25 -30.46
CA GLN A 175 10.36 14.79 -31.11
C GLN A 175 9.17 15.53 -30.49
N THR A 176 8.75 16.60 -31.15
CA THR A 176 7.43 17.21 -30.99
C THR A 176 6.49 16.58 -32.00
N THR A 177 5.65 15.65 -31.58
CA THR A 177 4.45 15.10 -32.27
C THR A 177 3.89 14.02 -31.33
N SER A 178 2.62 13.89 -30.98
CA SER A 178 1.38 14.38 -31.59
C SER A 178 0.28 14.43 -30.55
N GLU A 179 -0.65 15.36 -30.77
CA GLU A 179 -1.99 15.33 -30.22
C GLU A 179 -2.74 14.11 -30.80
N SER A 180 -3.08 13.14 -29.94
CA SER A 180 -4.24 12.21 -30.02
C SER A 180 -3.93 10.92 -29.24
N GLY A 181 -4.41 10.81 -28.00
CA GLY A 181 -4.35 9.57 -27.24
C GLY A 181 -4.57 9.76 -25.75
N LEU A 182 -5.73 9.31 -25.28
CA LEU A 182 -6.21 9.23 -23.90
C LEU A 182 -5.14 9.01 -22.81
N GLY A 183 -5.28 9.78 -21.73
CA GLY A 183 -5.12 9.30 -20.36
C GLY A 183 -3.70 9.15 -19.85
N THR A 184 -3.09 10.25 -19.40
CA THR A 184 -1.83 10.15 -18.65
C THR A 184 -1.74 11.23 -17.55
N PRO A 185 -1.45 10.87 -16.29
CA PRO A 185 -1.29 11.82 -15.17
C PRO A 185 -0.02 12.70 -15.27
N TYR A 186 0.72 12.62 -16.39
CA TYR A 186 2.02 13.25 -16.57
C TYR A 186 1.96 14.70 -17.08
N THR A 187 0.79 15.18 -17.52
CA THR A 187 0.60 16.60 -17.90
C THR A 187 0.59 17.53 -16.68
N LEU A 188 0.15 17.05 -15.51
CA LEU A 188 0.14 17.85 -14.27
C LEU A 188 1.54 18.03 -13.67
N LEU A 189 2.43 17.05 -13.84
CA LEU A 189 3.84 17.16 -13.42
C LEU A 189 4.62 18.19 -14.24
N GLY A 190 4.35 18.27 -15.55
CA GLY A 190 4.98 19.25 -16.43
C GLY A 190 4.61 20.70 -16.09
N LEU A 191 3.33 20.94 -15.77
CA LEU A 191 2.85 22.28 -15.40
C LEU A 191 3.34 22.70 -13.99
N GLY A 192 3.45 21.74 -13.06
CA GLY A 192 4.00 21.98 -11.72
C GLY A 192 5.46 22.44 -11.72
N LEU A 193 6.32 21.80 -12.53
CA LEU A 193 7.74 22.17 -12.60
C LEU A 193 7.98 23.57 -13.20
N ALA A 194 7.16 24.00 -14.17
CA ALA A 194 7.24 25.34 -14.74
C ALA A 194 6.91 26.45 -13.72
N ALA A 195 5.93 26.23 -12.84
CA ALA A 195 5.57 27.19 -11.78
C ALA A 195 6.66 27.32 -10.72
N VAL A 196 7.29 26.20 -10.30
CA VAL A 196 8.39 26.21 -9.32
C VAL A 196 9.61 26.97 -9.86
N ALA A 197 9.94 26.79 -11.14
CA ALA A 197 11.04 27.52 -11.77
C ALA A 197 10.81 29.04 -11.78
N ALA A 198 9.58 29.50 -12.08
CA ALA A 198 9.24 30.92 -12.06
C ALA A 198 9.38 31.54 -10.65
N VAL A 199 8.94 30.82 -9.60
CA VAL A 199 9.06 31.28 -8.21
C VAL A 199 10.53 31.33 -7.77
N ALA A 200 11.33 30.33 -8.12
CA ALA A 200 12.75 30.31 -7.81
C ALA A 200 13.52 31.46 -8.49
N VAL A 201 13.20 31.77 -9.75
CA VAL A 201 13.79 32.91 -10.46
C VAL A 201 13.36 34.24 -9.84
N ALA A 202 12.09 34.39 -9.47
CA ALA A 202 11.59 35.59 -8.79
C ALA A 202 12.30 35.80 -7.44
N PHE A 203 12.43 34.75 -6.62
CA PHE A 203 13.08 34.81 -5.31
C PHE A 203 14.59 35.03 -5.39
N ARG A 204 15.26 34.48 -6.42
CA ARG A 204 16.67 34.77 -6.69
C ARG A 204 16.87 36.21 -7.15
N SER A 205 15.91 36.78 -7.89
CA SER A 205 15.97 38.17 -8.36
C SER A 205 15.76 39.19 -7.23
N SER A 206 14.94 38.88 -6.22
CA SER A 206 14.76 39.75 -5.06
C SER A 206 15.99 39.74 -4.16
N ARG A 207 16.58 38.56 -3.89
CA ARG A 207 17.84 38.47 -3.14
C ARG A 207 19.00 39.22 -3.81
N ARG A 208 19.05 39.27 -5.14
CA ARG A 208 20.05 40.09 -5.85
C ARG A 208 19.78 41.59 -5.75
N ARG A 209 18.52 42.00 -5.62
CA ARG A 209 18.16 43.42 -5.46
C ARG A 209 18.46 43.92 -4.04
N ASP A 210 18.26 43.10 -3.02
CA ASP A 210 18.67 43.44 -1.64
C ASP A 210 20.19 43.60 -1.49
N ALA A 211 20.98 42.84 -2.27
CA ALA A 211 22.44 42.99 -2.30
C ALA A 211 22.93 44.25 -3.06
N GLY A 212 22.04 45.02 -3.69
CA GLY A 212 22.37 46.25 -4.42
C GLY A 212 22.15 47.55 -3.65
N THR A 213 21.65 47.51 -2.41
CA THR A 213 21.35 48.70 -1.61
C THR A 213 22.30 48.84 -0.42
N GLY A 214 23.60 48.66 -0.69
CA GLY A 214 24.66 48.91 0.26
C GLY A 214 25.85 49.52 -0.44
N THR A 215 26.20 50.75 -0.05
CA THR A 215 27.44 51.48 -0.34
C THR A 215 27.53 52.31 -1.64
N GLY A 216 27.34 53.61 -1.47
CA GLY A 216 27.91 54.67 -2.29
C GLY A 216 28.08 55.93 -1.42
N THR A 217 29.03 55.92 -0.48
CA THR A 217 30.20 56.81 -0.41
C THR A 217 29.98 58.27 -0.81
N GLY A 218 30.09 59.15 0.20
CA GLY A 218 31.02 60.28 0.21
C GLY A 218 30.73 61.47 -0.73
N SER A 219 30.49 62.63 -0.14
CA SER A 219 31.00 63.93 -0.64
C SER A 219 30.88 64.98 0.45
N GLY A 220 32.01 65.37 1.03
CA GLY A 220 32.18 66.74 1.56
C GLY A 220 32.35 67.72 0.40
N PRO A 221 32.02 69.00 0.60
CA PRO A 221 33.05 70.04 0.81
C PRO A 221 32.65 70.95 2.00
N GLY A 222 33.55 71.50 2.82
CA GLY A 222 34.58 72.48 2.46
C GLY A 222 33.97 73.88 2.39
N THR A 223 34.24 74.75 3.37
CA THR A 223 34.74 76.15 3.25
C THR A 223 34.49 76.98 4.51
N GLU A 224 35.58 77.59 4.98
CA GLU A 224 35.75 78.86 5.72
C GLU A 224 35.18 79.02 7.14
#